data_AF-A0A3M0XWH5-F1
#
_entry.id   AF-A0A3M0XWH5-F1
#
_cell.length_a   1.000
_cell.length_b   1.000
_cell.length_c   1.000
_cell.angle_alpha   90.00
_cell.angle_beta   90.00
_cell.angle_gamma   90.00
#
_symmetry.space_group_name_H-M   'P 1'
#
loop_
_entity.id
_entity.type
_entity.pdbx_description
1 polymer ?
#
loop_
_entity_poly.entity_id
_entity_poly.type
_entity_poly.pdbx_seq_one_letter_code
_entity_poly.pdbx_strand_id
1 'polypeptide(L)'
;MSPFLLLALVSLAAPPAQSERQQPPPAPPSSQASAPAAPVRDAAVDWVVAEFDRRESLLARRGVVLQREREDLARQLAATLPLRALTPGQWAKLHDSPIFPLLDLREQALDALGPFLTRDDAQGAAAVVLHLFLRAEAGELAGAPAAERVDLLRRALTHPGLDEAVRKGWAPRLFLLLGLIAPREAPPLADTLFSLERLLTDDLPLTMRPDLHLLYQPLRELTVLDPARAEALERIRLRMLHLLREAMDALPPGKRWEAARATTLLESDWAKHAAFPAPPAADQPPEDR
;
A
#
# COMPACT_ATOMS: atom_id res chain seq x y z
N MET A 1 10.12 -75.37 -4.24
CA MET A 1 10.15 -75.24 -5.71
C MET A 1 11.12 -74.12 -6.07
N SER A 2 12.33 -74.49 -6.49
CA SER A 2 13.22 -73.63 -7.30
C SER A 2 13.13 -74.13 -8.75
N PRO A 3 13.40 -73.28 -9.77
CA PRO A 3 14.75 -73.29 -10.33
C PRO A 3 15.27 -71.93 -10.91
N PHE A 4 16.61 -71.74 -10.83
CA PHE A 4 17.57 -71.28 -11.87
C PHE A 4 17.39 -69.88 -12.56
N LEU A 5 18.39 -69.03 -12.83
CA LEU A 5 19.80 -69.08 -13.29
C LEU A 5 20.52 -67.78 -12.80
N LEU A 6 21.79 -67.67 -12.38
CA LEU A 6 23.14 -68.07 -12.83
C LEU A 6 23.67 -67.40 -14.12
N LEU A 7 24.89 -66.83 -14.00
CA LEU A 7 25.88 -66.25 -14.96
C LEU A 7 26.03 -64.72 -14.88
N ALA A 8 27.22 -64.10 -14.90
CA ALA A 8 28.61 -64.52 -14.73
C ALA A 8 29.51 -63.25 -14.64
N LEU A 9 30.68 -63.42 -14.04
CA LEU A 9 31.80 -62.48 -13.90
C LEU A 9 32.29 -61.85 -15.22
N VAL A 10 32.71 -60.57 -15.17
CA VAL A 10 33.98 -60.09 -15.77
C VAL A 10 34.56 -58.98 -14.89
N SER A 11 35.78 -59.21 -14.40
CA SER A 11 36.67 -58.25 -13.75
C SER A 11 37.06 -57.08 -14.65
N LEU A 12 37.26 -55.89 -14.08
CA LEU A 12 38.42 -55.08 -14.46
C LEU A 12 38.87 -54.21 -13.29
N ALA A 13 40.04 -54.56 -12.76
CA ALA A 13 40.81 -53.75 -11.85
C ALA A 13 41.33 -52.51 -12.59
N ALA A 14 41.19 -51.33 -11.99
CA ALA A 14 41.86 -50.11 -12.42
C ALA A 14 42.91 -49.70 -11.37
N PRO A 15 44.11 -49.26 -11.80
CA PRO A 15 45.29 -49.06 -10.98
C PRO A 15 45.25 -47.79 -10.10
N PRO A 16 46.19 -47.64 -9.13
CA PRO A 16 46.21 -46.50 -8.22
C PRO A 16 46.77 -45.23 -8.88
N ALA A 17 46.23 -44.11 -8.39
CA ALA A 17 46.73 -42.73 -8.38
C ALA A 17 48.06 -42.43 -9.09
N GLN A 18 47.97 -41.56 -10.11
CA GLN A 18 49.05 -40.63 -10.45
C GLN A 18 48.58 -39.20 -10.15
N SER A 19 49.34 -38.55 -9.28
CA SER A 19 49.25 -37.12 -8.97
C SER A 19 49.62 -36.30 -10.19
N GLU A 20 48.63 -35.74 -10.89
CA GLU A 20 48.85 -34.59 -11.76
C GLU A 20 48.46 -33.30 -11.02
N ARG A 21 49.44 -32.40 -10.93
CA ARG A 21 49.30 -31.04 -10.42
C ARG A 21 48.29 -30.28 -11.29
N GLN A 22 47.03 -30.24 -10.88
CA GLN A 22 46.05 -29.30 -11.45
C GLN A 22 46.24 -27.94 -10.78
N GLN A 23 46.64 -26.97 -11.60
CA GLN A 23 46.54 -25.55 -11.28
C GLN A 23 45.12 -25.23 -10.79
N PRO A 24 44.94 -24.33 -9.81
CA PRO A 24 43.61 -23.88 -9.44
C PRO A 24 42.90 -23.33 -10.68
N PRO A 25 41.60 -23.62 -10.88
CA PRO A 25 40.85 -23.05 -11.98
C PRO A 25 40.96 -21.52 -11.93
N PRO A 26 41.05 -20.82 -13.08
CA PRO A 26 41.03 -19.37 -13.09
C PRO A 26 39.78 -18.92 -12.33
N ALA A 27 39.97 -17.99 -11.40
CA ALA A 27 38.85 -17.36 -10.71
C ALA A 27 37.81 -16.91 -11.76
N PRO A 28 36.51 -17.15 -11.53
CA PRO A 28 35.49 -16.60 -12.41
C PRO A 28 35.75 -15.09 -12.55
N PRO A 29 35.60 -14.51 -13.75
CA PRO A 29 35.88 -13.10 -13.95
C PRO A 29 35.08 -12.31 -12.91
N SER A 30 35.83 -11.58 -12.08
CA SER A 30 35.33 -10.67 -11.07
C SER A 30 34.25 -9.79 -11.70
N SER A 31 33.06 -9.85 -11.10
CA SER A 31 32.05 -8.79 -11.10
C SER A 31 31.98 -7.97 -12.39
N GLN A 32 31.25 -8.47 -13.39
CA GLN A 32 30.43 -7.55 -14.16
C GLN A 32 29.45 -6.93 -13.17
N ALA A 33 29.85 -5.80 -12.57
CA ALA A 33 28.88 -4.86 -12.05
C ALA A 33 28.03 -4.46 -13.26
N SER A 34 26.89 -5.15 -13.43
CA SER A 34 25.85 -4.71 -14.35
C SER A 34 25.68 -3.22 -14.08
N ALA A 35 25.97 -2.39 -15.08
CA ALA A 35 25.74 -0.96 -14.98
C ALA A 35 24.34 -0.76 -14.40
N PRO A 36 24.15 0.15 -13.43
CA PRO A 36 22.84 0.36 -12.83
C PRO A 36 21.84 0.56 -13.95
N ALA A 37 20.78 -0.26 -13.97
CA ALA A 37 19.76 -0.17 -14.99
C ALA A 37 19.30 1.28 -15.08
N ALA A 38 19.25 1.83 -16.29
CA ALA A 38 18.84 3.21 -16.49
C ALA A 38 17.48 3.44 -15.80
N PRO A 39 17.27 4.59 -15.15
CA PRO A 39 16.03 4.84 -14.43
C PRO A 39 14.84 4.69 -15.37
N VAL A 40 13.85 3.92 -14.96
CA VAL A 40 12.61 3.78 -15.72
C VAL A 40 11.90 5.12 -15.71
N ARG A 41 11.44 5.56 -16.87
CA ARG A 41 10.65 6.80 -17.00
C ARG A 41 9.19 6.46 -16.80
N ASP A 42 8.43 7.35 -16.15
CA ASP A 42 6.99 7.18 -15.93
C ASP A 42 6.22 6.91 -17.22
N ALA A 43 6.63 7.57 -18.32
CA ALA A 43 6.05 7.36 -19.65
C ALA A 43 6.13 5.90 -20.15
N ALA A 44 7.10 5.11 -19.68
CA ALA A 44 7.21 3.70 -20.04
C ALA A 44 6.12 2.87 -19.34
N VAL A 45 5.83 3.15 -18.06
CA VAL A 45 4.76 2.49 -17.31
C VAL A 45 3.40 2.91 -17.89
N ASP A 46 3.21 4.22 -18.14
CA ASP A 46 1.98 4.74 -18.71
C ASP A 46 1.71 4.13 -20.10
N TRP A 47 2.74 3.97 -20.93
CA TRP A 47 2.62 3.29 -22.22
C TRP A 47 2.21 1.82 -22.08
N VAL A 48 2.82 1.07 -21.15
CA VAL A 48 2.48 -0.34 -20.91
C VAL A 48 1.02 -0.50 -20.51
N VAL A 49 0.53 0.33 -19.59
CA VAL A 49 -0.87 0.30 -19.14
C VAL A 49 -1.81 0.66 -20.29
N ALA A 50 -1.55 1.77 -21.00
CA ALA A 50 -2.40 2.20 -22.11
C ALA A 50 -2.42 1.19 -23.27
N GLU A 51 -1.30 0.54 -23.56
CA GLU A 51 -1.21 -0.48 -24.61
C GLU A 51 -1.94 -1.77 -24.21
N PHE A 52 -1.94 -2.13 -22.93
CA PHE A 52 -2.74 -3.24 -22.42
C PHE A 52 -4.24 -2.96 -22.64
N ASP A 53 -4.74 -1.82 -22.16
CA ASP A 53 -6.15 -1.43 -22.28
C ASP A 53 -6.60 -1.37 -23.75
N ARG A 54 -5.74 -0.84 -24.64
CA ARG A 54 -6.00 -0.77 -26.08
C ARG A 54 -6.13 -2.15 -26.69
N ARG A 55 -5.22 -3.07 -26.37
CA ARG A 55 -5.22 -4.44 -26.94
C ARG A 55 -6.33 -5.29 -26.35
N GLU A 56 -6.61 -5.16 -25.06
CA GLU A 56 -7.75 -5.81 -24.42
C GLU A 56 -9.07 -5.36 -25.06
N SER A 57 -9.23 -4.06 -25.31
CA SER A 57 -10.39 -3.51 -26.02
C SER A 57 -10.54 -4.08 -27.45
N LEU A 58 -9.44 -4.31 -28.16
CA LEU A 58 -9.46 -4.92 -29.50
C LEU A 58 -9.84 -6.40 -29.45
N LEU A 59 -9.37 -7.13 -28.44
CA LEU A 59 -9.74 -8.53 -28.22
C LEU A 59 -11.22 -8.64 -27.86
N ALA A 60 -11.72 -7.79 -26.96
CA ALA A 60 -13.13 -7.78 -26.55
C ALA A 60 -14.09 -7.50 -27.72
N ARG A 61 -13.68 -6.67 -28.69
CA ARG A 61 -14.46 -6.43 -29.92
C ARG A 61 -14.54 -7.64 -30.85
N ARG A 62 -13.62 -8.61 -30.72
CA ARG A 62 -13.58 -9.84 -31.53
C ARG A 62 -14.35 -10.99 -30.89
N GLY A 63 -14.84 -10.84 -29.65
CA GLY A 63 -15.60 -11.85 -28.94
C GLY A 63 -15.18 -11.97 -27.47
N VAL A 64 -15.50 -13.11 -26.87
CA VAL A 64 -15.08 -13.43 -25.49
C VAL A 64 -13.56 -13.56 -25.44
N VAL A 65 -12.92 -12.77 -24.58
CA VAL A 65 -11.47 -12.84 -24.34
C VAL A 65 -11.20 -13.89 -23.28
N LEU A 66 -10.35 -14.86 -23.60
CA LEU A 66 -9.97 -15.88 -22.63
C LEU A 66 -9.03 -15.26 -21.58
N GLN A 67 -9.17 -15.67 -20.33
CA GLN A 67 -8.30 -15.23 -19.23
C GLN A 67 -6.82 -15.43 -19.55
N ARG A 68 -6.46 -16.57 -20.15
CA ARG A 68 -5.09 -16.86 -20.59
C ARG A 68 -4.54 -15.85 -21.61
N GLU A 69 -5.37 -15.37 -22.53
CA GLU A 69 -4.95 -14.37 -23.52
C GLU A 69 -4.63 -13.01 -22.86
N ARG A 70 -5.41 -12.65 -21.83
CA ARG A 70 -5.16 -11.45 -21.02
C ARG A 70 -3.85 -11.57 -20.25
N GLU A 71 -3.60 -12.72 -19.64
CA GLU A 71 -2.35 -13.01 -18.91
C GLU A 71 -1.13 -13.03 -19.83
N ASP A 72 -1.22 -13.66 -21.00
CA ASP A 72 -0.14 -13.69 -21.98
C ASP A 72 0.18 -12.28 -22.51
N LEU A 73 -0.86 -11.47 -22.75
CA LEU A 73 -0.71 -10.06 -23.12
C LEU A 73 -0.04 -9.24 -22.00
N ALA A 74 -0.54 -9.38 -20.77
CA ALA A 74 0.02 -8.71 -19.59
C ALA A 74 1.50 -9.06 -19.44
N ARG A 75 1.86 -10.36 -19.56
CA ARG A 75 3.24 -10.84 -19.44
C ARG A 75 4.15 -10.27 -20.52
N GLN A 76 3.67 -10.22 -21.77
CA GLN A 76 4.43 -9.64 -22.88
C GLN A 76 4.73 -8.15 -22.67
N LEU A 77 3.75 -7.38 -22.22
CA LEU A 77 3.93 -5.95 -21.97
C LEU A 77 4.78 -5.69 -20.72
N ALA A 78 4.54 -6.41 -19.63
CA ALA A 78 5.33 -6.28 -18.41
C ALA A 78 6.80 -6.67 -18.62
N ALA A 79 7.10 -7.60 -19.52
CA ALA A 79 8.48 -7.97 -19.87
C ALA A 79 9.29 -6.81 -20.50
N THR A 80 8.63 -5.74 -20.95
CA THR A 80 9.30 -4.53 -21.44
C THR A 80 9.74 -3.59 -20.33
N LEU A 81 9.27 -3.81 -19.09
CA LEU A 81 9.63 -3.03 -17.91
C LEU A 81 10.67 -3.77 -17.08
N PRO A 82 11.78 -3.14 -16.68
CA PRO A 82 12.65 -3.71 -15.66
C PRO A 82 11.98 -3.53 -14.28
N LEU A 83 11.09 -4.46 -13.92
CA LEU A 83 10.22 -4.37 -12.73
C LEU A 83 10.98 -4.05 -11.43
N ARG A 84 12.18 -4.60 -11.25
CA ARG A 84 13.03 -4.34 -10.07
C ARG A 84 13.55 -2.91 -9.97
N ALA A 85 13.56 -2.16 -11.06
CA ALA A 85 14.03 -0.77 -11.11
C ALA A 85 12.90 0.25 -11.01
N LEU A 86 11.64 -0.19 -10.87
CA LEU A 86 10.51 0.71 -10.73
C LEU A 86 10.56 1.44 -9.39
N THR A 87 10.26 2.73 -9.43
CA THR A 87 10.08 3.55 -8.21
C THR A 87 8.77 3.21 -7.50
N PRO A 88 8.59 3.59 -6.22
CA PRO A 88 7.30 3.47 -5.54
C PRO A 88 6.12 4.05 -6.32
N GLY A 89 6.28 5.22 -6.94
CA GLY A 89 5.24 5.84 -7.78
C GLY A 89 4.89 5.02 -9.01
N GLN A 90 5.88 4.39 -9.63
CA GLN A 90 5.68 3.52 -10.78
C GLN A 90 5.03 2.20 -10.41
N TRP A 91 5.40 1.62 -9.26
CA TRP A 91 4.71 0.46 -8.70
C TRP A 91 3.26 0.77 -8.35
N ALA A 92 2.96 1.94 -7.78
CA ALA A 92 1.58 2.36 -7.52
C ALA A 92 0.75 2.48 -8.81
N LYS A 93 1.31 3.08 -9.87
CA LYS A 93 0.65 3.13 -11.18
C LYS A 93 0.38 1.74 -11.75
N LEU A 94 1.37 0.85 -11.68
CA LEU A 94 1.23 -0.52 -12.16
C LEU A 94 0.18 -1.27 -11.33
N HIS A 95 0.20 -1.11 -10.01
CA HIS A 95 -0.77 -1.67 -9.07
C HIS A 95 -2.21 -1.30 -9.42
N ASP A 96 -2.46 -0.03 -9.76
CA ASP A 96 -3.80 0.46 -10.11
C ASP A 96 -4.26 0.01 -11.51
N SER A 97 -3.42 -0.71 -12.26
CA SER A 97 -3.73 -1.20 -13.59
C SER A 97 -4.26 -2.65 -13.57
N PRO A 98 -5.00 -3.08 -14.60
CA PRO A 98 -5.43 -4.48 -14.76
C PRO A 98 -4.27 -5.49 -14.86
N ILE A 99 -3.05 -5.03 -15.16
CA ILE A 99 -1.86 -5.90 -15.34
C ILE A 99 -1.43 -6.54 -14.01
N PHE A 100 -1.48 -5.78 -12.91
CA PHE A 100 -0.95 -6.21 -11.63
C PHE A 100 -1.62 -7.49 -11.08
N PRO A 101 -2.96 -7.58 -10.98
CA PRO A 101 -3.61 -8.80 -10.50
C PRO A 101 -3.48 -9.99 -11.46
N LEU A 102 -3.27 -9.77 -12.77
CA LEU A 102 -3.09 -10.86 -13.74
C LEU A 102 -1.73 -11.55 -13.62
N LEU A 103 -0.72 -10.85 -13.12
CA LEU A 103 0.66 -11.34 -13.07
C LEU A 103 1.14 -11.67 -11.66
N ASP A 104 0.30 -11.49 -10.64
CA ASP A 104 0.64 -11.71 -9.23
C ASP A 104 1.96 -11.06 -8.82
N LEU A 105 2.14 -9.78 -9.18
CA LEU A 105 3.41 -9.05 -9.00
C LEU A 105 3.66 -8.59 -7.55
N ARG A 106 2.86 -9.02 -6.59
CA ARG A 106 2.90 -8.51 -5.21
C ARG A 106 4.26 -8.71 -4.55
N GLU A 107 4.76 -9.94 -4.54
CA GLU A 107 6.06 -10.24 -3.90
C GLU A 107 7.20 -9.47 -4.55
N GLN A 108 7.18 -9.35 -5.88
CA GLN A 108 8.17 -8.57 -6.62
C GLN A 108 8.10 -7.07 -6.28
N ALA A 109 6.89 -6.54 -6.07
CA ALA A 109 6.69 -5.17 -5.63
C ALA A 109 7.23 -4.96 -4.22
N LEU A 110 6.90 -5.85 -3.26
CA LEU A 110 7.40 -5.77 -1.89
C LEU A 110 8.94 -5.80 -1.84
N ASP A 111 9.56 -6.73 -2.58
CA ASP A 111 11.02 -6.82 -2.70
C ASP A 111 11.64 -5.54 -3.29
N ALA A 112 11.04 -5.01 -4.37
CA ALA A 112 11.54 -3.81 -5.04
C ALA A 112 11.35 -2.53 -4.21
N LEU A 113 10.36 -2.49 -3.30
CA LEU A 113 10.14 -1.37 -2.39
C LEU A 113 11.10 -1.39 -1.20
N GLY A 114 11.64 -2.54 -0.83
CA GLY A 114 12.55 -2.72 0.31
C GLY A 114 13.67 -1.66 0.43
N PRO A 115 14.44 -1.38 -0.64
CA PRO A 115 15.49 -0.36 -0.63
C PRO A 115 14.99 1.09 -0.38
N PHE A 116 13.72 1.37 -0.62
CA PHE A 116 13.13 2.70 -0.40
C PHE A 116 12.61 2.89 1.02
N LEU A 117 12.32 1.82 1.77
CA LEU A 117 11.71 1.88 3.11
C LEU A 117 12.55 2.61 4.17
N THR A 118 13.83 2.83 3.91
CA THR A 118 14.78 3.50 4.81
C THR A 118 15.09 4.94 4.41
N ARG A 119 14.49 5.46 3.33
CA ARG A 119 14.72 6.83 2.86
C ARG A 119 13.87 7.81 3.66
N ASP A 120 14.43 8.93 4.09
CA ASP A 120 13.68 9.97 4.82
C ASP A 120 12.96 10.98 3.90
N ASP A 121 12.75 10.65 2.62
CA ASP A 121 12.15 11.53 1.62
C ASP A 121 10.73 11.09 1.20
N ALA A 122 10.13 11.82 0.27
CA ALA A 122 8.81 11.50 -0.27
C ALA A 122 8.73 10.10 -0.91
N GLN A 123 9.84 9.59 -1.47
CA GLN A 123 9.88 8.25 -2.05
C GLN A 123 9.88 7.18 -0.95
N GLY A 124 10.57 7.42 0.16
CA GLY A 124 10.49 6.53 1.33
C GLY A 124 9.10 6.49 1.94
N ALA A 125 8.45 7.65 2.10
CA ALA A 125 7.07 7.71 2.60
C ALA A 125 6.11 6.94 1.68
N ALA A 126 6.22 7.18 0.38
CA ALA A 126 5.47 6.46 -0.65
C ALA A 126 5.70 4.94 -0.59
N ALA A 127 6.96 4.51 -0.43
CA ALA A 127 7.30 3.09 -0.32
C ALA A 127 6.69 2.45 0.92
N VAL A 128 6.77 3.11 2.08
CA VAL A 128 6.18 2.61 3.33
C VAL A 128 4.66 2.48 3.18
N VAL A 129 3.98 3.50 2.66
CA VAL A 129 2.53 3.47 2.43
C VAL A 129 2.16 2.35 1.46
N LEU A 130 2.84 2.23 0.31
CA LEU A 130 2.54 1.19 -0.66
C LEU A 130 2.81 -0.21 -0.12
N HIS A 131 3.93 -0.40 0.59
CA HIS A 131 4.30 -1.68 1.18
C HIS A 131 3.26 -2.14 2.20
N LEU A 132 2.79 -1.25 3.07
CA LEU A 132 1.71 -1.58 4.01
C LEU A 132 0.39 -1.86 3.30
N PHE A 133 0.07 -1.10 2.26
CA PHE A 133 -1.15 -1.29 1.48
C PHE A 133 -1.18 -2.67 0.81
N LEU A 134 -0.09 -3.08 0.15
CA LEU A 134 0.04 -4.40 -0.46
C LEU A 134 -0.09 -5.55 0.56
N ARG A 135 0.51 -5.38 1.75
CA ARG A 135 0.37 -6.36 2.85
C ARG A 135 -1.06 -6.39 3.41
N ALA A 136 -1.75 -5.26 3.40
CA ALA A 136 -3.15 -5.18 3.83
C ALA A 136 -4.07 -5.97 2.90
N GLU A 137 -3.91 -5.78 1.58
CA GLU A 137 -4.67 -6.50 0.56
C GLU A 137 -4.42 -8.01 0.59
N ALA A 138 -3.21 -8.44 0.94
CA ALA A 138 -2.87 -9.84 1.16
C ALA A 138 -3.47 -10.45 2.43
N GLY A 139 -4.11 -9.64 3.29
CA GLY A 139 -4.63 -10.08 4.59
C GLY A 139 -3.55 -10.27 5.66
N GLU A 140 -2.28 -9.98 5.35
CA GLU A 140 -1.16 -10.16 6.28
C GLU A 140 -1.28 -9.22 7.48
N LEU A 141 -1.73 -7.98 7.26
CA LEU A 141 -1.94 -7.06 8.37
C LEU A 141 -3.02 -7.59 9.32
N ALA A 142 -4.11 -8.20 8.82
CA ALA A 142 -5.16 -8.75 9.67
C ALA A 142 -4.65 -9.90 10.56
N GLY A 143 -3.72 -10.71 10.04
CA GLY A 143 -3.07 -11.82 10.77
C GLY A 143 -1.95 -11.39 11.73
N ALA A 144 -1.38 -10.20 11.56
CA ALA A 144 -0.29 -9.72 12.42
C ALA A 144 -0.77 -9.38 13.85
N PRO A 145 0.10 -9.48 14.87
CA PRO A 145 -0.18 -8.98 16.21
C PRO A 145 -0.54 -7.49 16.20
N ALA A 146 -1.47 -7.08 17.07
CA ALA A 146 -1.92 -5.68 17.12
C ALA A 146 -0.78 -4.69 17.39
N ALA A 147 0.20 -5.06 18.22
CA ALA A 147 1.38 -4.24 18.49
C ALA A 147 2.22 -4.01 17.22
N GLU A 148 2.45 -5.05 16.42
CA GLU A 148 3.17 -4.94 15.14
C GLU A 148 2.40 -4.04 14.15
N ARG A 149 1.08 -4.22 14.03
CA ARG A 149 0.24 -3.34 13.20
C ARG A 149 0.37 -1.87 13.61
N VAL A 150 0.23 -1.59 14.91
CA VAL A 150 0.33 -0.24 15.47
C VAL A 150 1.70 0.37 15.16
N ASP A 151 2.79 -0.37 15.32
CA ASP A 151 4.13 0.12 15.02
C ASP A 151 4.32 0.41 13.54
N LEU A 152 3.85 -0.47 12.66
CA LEU A 152 3.87 -0.27 11.21
C LEU A 152 3.08 0.98 10.79
N LEU A 153 1.86 1.12 11.30
CA LEU A 153 1.01 2.29 11.04
C LEU A 153 1.67 3.56 11.56
N ARG A 154 2.20 3.55 12.79
CA ARG A 154 2.92 4.70 13.36
C ARG A 154 4.05 5.14 12.44
N ARG A 155 4.89 4.20 11.98
CA ARG A 155 6.01 4.50 11.07
C ARG A 155 5.56 5.15 9.77
N ALA A 156 4.44 4.71 9.19
CA ALA A 156 3.88 5.33 7.99
C ALA A 156 3.38 6.76 8.26
N LEU A 157 2.64 6.94 9.35
CA LEU A 157 1.99 8.21 9.69
C LEU A 157 2.94 9.28 10.22
N THR A 158 4.10 8.88 10.77
CA THR A 158 5.14 9.79 11.24
C THR A 158 6.33 9.90 10.28
N HIS A 159 6.23 9.37 9.06
CA HIS A 159 7.34 9.40 8.12
C HIS A 159 7.71 10.85 7.73
N PRO A 160 9.01 11.25 7.73
CA PRO A 160 9.42 12.62 7.43
C PRO A 160 8.95 13.13 6.05
N GLY A 161 9.03 12.28 5.02
CA GLY A 161 8.53 12.60 3.68
C GLY A 161 7.01 12.55 3.46
N LEU A 162 6.18 12.32 4.48
CA LEU A 162 4.75 12.07 4.30
C LEU A 162 4.00 13.25 3.64
N ASP A 163 4.27 14.49 4.05
CA ASP A 163 3.56 15.67 3.51
C ASP A 163 3.81 15.88 2.02
N GLU A 164 5.04 15.64 1.58
CA GLU A 164 5.39 15.73 0.17
C GLU A 164 4.81 14.56 -0.62
N ALA A 165 4.79 13.35 -0.06
CA ALA A 165 4.13 12.20 -0.68
C ALA A 165 2.61 12.45 -0.85
N VAL A 166 1.93 12.98 0.17
CA VAL A 166 0.51 13.32 0.10
C VAL A 166 0.24 14.34 -1.01
N ARG A 167 1.06 15.40 -1.10
CA ARG A 167 0.98 16.39 -2.20
C ARG A 167 1.25 15.79 -3.58
N LYS A 168 2.05 14.72 -3.65
CA LYS A 168 2.31 13.93 -4.88
C LYS A 168 1.27 12.84 -5.14
N GLY A 169 0.16 12.83 -4.39
CA GLY A 169 -1.00 12.00 -4.66
C GLY A 169 -1.07 10.67 -3.92
N TRP A 170 -0.33 10.52 -2.83
CA TRP A 170 -0.35 9.31 -2.00
C TRP A 170 -1.45 9.28 -0.92
N ALA A 171 -2.23 10.36 -0.81
CA ALA A 171 -3.32 10.48 0.16
C ALA A 171 -4.35 9.32 0.11
N PRO A 172 -4.86 8.87 -1.05
CA PRO A 172 -5.91 7.84 -1.08
C PRO A 172 -5.50 6.54 -0.41
N ARG A 173 -4.28 6.04 -0.69
CA ARG A 173 -3.75 4.82 -0.07
C ARG A 173 -3.53 4.99 1.43
N LEU A 174 -3.02 6.15 1.84
CA LEU A 174 -2.88 6.49 3.24
C LEU A 174 -4.24 6.47 3.96
N PHE A 175 -5.26 7.10 3.39
CA PHE A 175 -6.60 7.17 3.96
C PHE A 175 -7.28 5.80 4.00
N LEU A 176 -7.09 4.97 2.97
CA LEU A 176 -7.55 3.57 3.00
C LEU A 176 -6.89 2.79 4.15
N LEU A 177 -5.58 2.95 4.36
CA LEU A 177 -4.89 2.33 5.51
C LEU A 177 -5.44 2.83 6.85
N LEU A 178 -5.77 4.12 6.98
CA LEU A 178 -6.39 4.66 8.18
C LEU A 178 -7.77 4.05 8.47
N GLY A 179 -8.55 3.77 7.42
CA GLY A 179 -9.84 3.08 7.52
C GLY A 179 -9.72 1.63 8.04
N LEU A 180 -8.53 1.04 8.04
CA LEU A 180 -8.27 -0.30 8.57
C LEU A 180 -7.90 -0.32 10.06
N ILE A 181 -7.71 0.85 10.68
CA ILE A 181 -7.35 0.92 12.11
C ILE A 181 -8.52 0.44 12.96
N ALA A 182 -8.31 -0.66 13.68
CA ALA A 182 -9.32 -1.16 14.61
C ALA A 182 -9.47 -0.20 15.81
N PRO A 183 -10.66 -0.10 16.45
CA PRO A 183 -10.88 0.80 17.58
C PRO A 183 -9.86 0.64 18.73
N ARG A 184 -9.42 -0.59 19.00
CA ARG A 184 -8.39 -0.90 20.01
C ARG A 184 -6.98 -0.44 19.64
N GLU A 185 -6.72 -0.15 18.37
CA GLU A 185 -5.42 0.27 17.83
C GLU A 185 -5.32 1.79 17.70
N ALA A 186 -6.45 2.51 17.75
CA ALA A 186 -6.46 3.96 17.72
C ALA A 186 -5.78 4.60 18.95
N PRO A 187 -6.05 4.20 20.21
CA PRO A 187 -5.48 4.83 21.41
C PRO A 187 -3.95 4.98 21.40
N PRO A 188 -3.15 3.94 21.10
CA PRO A 188 -1.69 4.10 21.04
C PRO A 188 -1.23 5.01 19.89
N LEU A 189 -2.06 5.22 18.86
CA LEU A 189 -1.79 6.09 17.72
C LEU A 189 -2.33 7.52 17.90
N ALA A 190 -2.88 7.87 19.08
CA ALA A 190 -3.66 9.09 19.25
C ALA A 190 -2.94 10.36 18.76
N ASP A 191 -1.76 10.64 19.29
CA ASP A 191 -1.01 11.85 18.92
C ASP A 191 -0.62 11.85 17.44
N THR A 192 -0.27 10.68 16.91
CA THR A 192 0.04 10.50 15.50
C THR A 192 -1.16 10.79 14.61
N LEU A 193 -2.35 10.29 14.96
CA LEU A 193 -3.57 10.53 14.21
C LEU A 193 -3.98 12.00 14.25
N PHE A 194 -3.93 12.65 15.41
CA PHE A 194 -4.23 14.08 15.53
C PHE A 194 -3.23 14.95 14.76
N SER A 195 -1.96 14.52 14.66
CA SER A 195 -0.96 15.24 13.85
C SER A 195 -1.28 15.27 12.36
N LEU A 196 -2.18 14.40 11.87
CA LEU A 196 -2.61 14.36 10.47
C LEU A 196 -3.51 15.54 10.10
N GLU A 197 -3.94 16.38 11.06
CA GLU A 197 -4.58 17.67 10.78
C GLU A 197 -3.76 18.50 9.78
N ARG A 198 -2.42 18.42 9.85
CA ARG A 198 -1.50 19.09 8.91
C ARG A 198 -1.68 18.69 7.44
N LEU A 199 -2.26 17.53 7.17
CA LEU A 199 -2.51 17.02 5.82
C LEU A 199 -3.78 17.61 5.19
N LEU A 200 -4.62 18.28 5.98
CA LEU A 200 -5.89 18.87 5.55
C LEU A 200 -5.65 20.26 4.94
N THR A 201 -4.82 20.34 3.92
CA THR A 201 -4.47 21.59 3.22
C THR A 201 -5.35 21.83 2.00
N ASP A 202 -5.41 23.08 1.52
CA ASP A 202 -6.14 23.42 0.28
C ASP A 202 -5.48 22.80 -0.95
N ASP A 203 -4.17 22.51 -0.86
CA ASP A 203 -3.37 21.86 -1.90
C ASP A 203 -3.72 20.38 -2.11
N LEU A 204 -4.57 19.79 -1.24
CA LEU A 204 -5.00 18.40 -1.41
C LEU A 204 -5.81 18.26 -2.72
N PRO A 205 -5.42 17.36 -3.65
CA PRO A 205 -6.09 17.23 -4.94
C PRO A 205 -7.59 16.97 -4.79
N LEU A 206 -8.41 17.70 -5.55
CA LEU A 206 -9.89 17.62 -5.48
C LEU A 206 -10.42 16.19 -5.56
N THR A 207 -9.80 15.34 -6.39
CA THR A 207 -10.19 13.94 -6.58
C THR A 207 -9.93 13.04 -5.37
N MET A 208 -9.12 13.48 -4.41
CA MET A 208 -8.75 12.72 -3.20
C MET A 208 -9.55 13.16 -1.97
N ARG A 209 -10.18 14.32 -2.03
CA ARG A 209 -10.94 14.89 -0.92
C ARG A 209 -12.12 14.03 -0.45
N PRO A 210 -12.85 13.28 -1.31
CA PRO A 210 -13.88 12.35 -0.85
C PRO A 210 -13.37 11.30 0.16
N ASP A 211 -12.12 10.86 0.04
CA ASP A 211 -11.52 9.83 0.91
C ASP A 211 -11.15 10.35 2.31
N LEU A 212 -11.21 11.67 2.53
CA LEU A 212 -10.91 12.28 3.82
C LEU A 212 -11.75 11.69 4.95
N HIS A 213 -12.99 11.27 4.70
CA HIS A 213 -13.86 10.68 5.73
C HIS A 213 -13.24 9.46 6.43
N LEU A 214 -12.30 8.75 5.80
CA LEU A 214 -11.58 7.61 6.39
C LEU A 214 -10.62 8.02 7.51
N LEU A 215 -10.11 9.26 7.51
CA LEU A 215 -9.32 9.82 8.61
C LEU A 215 -10.17 10.04 9.87
N TYR A 216 -11.44 10.39 9.70
CA TYR A 216 -12.30 10.75 10.81
C TYR A 216 -12.67 9.57 11.70
N GLN A 217 -12.84 8.38 11.12
CA GLN A 217 -13.25 7.18 11.86
C GLN A 217 -12.30 6.84 13.03
N PRO A 218 -10.98 6.70 12.85
CA PRO A 218 -10.08 6.40 13.96
C PRO A 218 -9.94 7.57 14.96
N LEU A 219 -10.03 8.83 14.51
CA LEU A 219 -9.97 9.99 15.39
C LEU A 219 -11.17 10.08 16.35
N ARG A 220 -12.35 9.68 15.87
CA ARG A 220 -13.58 9.65 16.65
C ARG A 220 -13.51 8.66 17.82
N GLU A 221 -12.97 7.46 17.58
CA GLU A 221 -12.80 6.44 18.63
C GLU A 221 -11.92 6.95 19.79
N LEU A 222 -11.00 7.88 19.51
CA LEU A 222 -10.15 8.50 20.53
C LEU A 222 -10.90 9.49 21.42
N THR A 223 -11.84 10.26 20.87
CA THR A 223 -12.56 11.28 21.65
C THR A 223 -13.54 10.71 22.66
N VAL A 224 -13.98 9.46 22.47
CA VAL A 224 -14.74 8.72 23.49
C VAL A 224 -13.89 8.47 24.74
N LEU A 225 -12.56 8.37 24.57
CA LEU A 225 -11.62 8.03 25.63
C LEU A 225 -10.96 9.25 26.28
N ASP A 226 -10.85 10.37 25.55
CA ASP A 226 -10.22 11.60 26.02
C ASP A 226 -11.04 12.83 25.57
N PRO A 227 -12.02 13.28 26.38
CA PRO A 227 -12.85 14.44 26.08
C PRO A 227 -12.06 15.75 25.89
N ALA A 228 -10.84 15.86 26.43
CA ALA A 228 -10.00 17.05 26.26
C ALA A 228 -9.58 17.27 24.79
N ARG A 229 -9.68 16.23 23.96
CA ARG A 229 -9.38 16.30 22.51
C ARG A 229 -10.59 16.62 21.64
N ALA A 230 -11.78 16.82 22.22
CA ALA A 230 -13.01 17.08 21.48
C ALA A 230 -12.91 18.34 20.59
N GLU A 231 -12.27 19.40 21.08
CA GLU A 231 -12.07 20.63 20.30
C GLU A 231 -11.17 20.41 19.08
N ALA A 232 -10.13 19.59 19.21
CA ALA A 232 -9.24 19.26 18.10
C ALA A 232 -9.96 18.43 17.04
N LEU A 233 -10.80 17.48 17.46
CA LEU A 233 -11.63 16.70 16.55
C LEU A 233 -12.64 17.60 15.80
N GLU A 234 -13.26 18.55 16.49
CA GLU A 234 -14.20 19.47 15.85
C GLU A 234 -13.51 20.34 14.78
N ARG A 235 -12.30 20.86 15.06
CA ARG A 235 -11.51 21.60 14.05
C ARG A 235 -11.20 20.75 12.82
N ILE A 236 -10.75 19.50 13.04
CA ILE A 236 -10.47 18.55 11.97
C ILE A 236 -11.74 18.29 11.15
N ARG A 237 -12.88 18.03 11.80
CA ARG A 237 -14.17 17.78 11.16
C ARG A 237 -14.61 18.97 10.30
N LEU A 238 -14.57 20.19 10.84
CA LEU A 238 -14.94 21.40 10.11
C LEU A 238 -14.04 21.62 8.90
N ARG A 239 -12.73 21.35 9.04
CA ARG A 239 -11.78 21.44 7.93
C ARG A 239 -12.07 20.41 6.84
N MET A 240 -12.35 19.16 7.22
CA MET A 240 -12.75 18.11 6.27
C MET A 240 -14.05 18.47 5.53
N LEU A 241 -15.06 18.99 6.24
CA LEU A 241 -16.32 19.44 5.63
C LEU A 241 -16.11 20.55 4.61
N HIS A 242 -15.26 21.52 4.92
CA HIS A 242 -14.91 22.58 3.97
C HIS A 242 -14.28 22.01 2.68
N LEU A 243 -13.26 21.15 2.81
CA LEU A 243 -12.61 20.53 1.67
C LEU A 243 -13.55 19.63 0.84
N LEU A 244 -14.47 18.92 1.50
CA LEU A 244 -15.48 18.09 0.85
C LEU A 244 -16.52 18.93 0.08
N ARG A 245 -16.96 20.06 0.62
CA ARG A 245 -17.87 20.98 -0.08
C ARG A 245 -17.23 21.57 -1.33
N GLU A 246 -15.98 22.01 -1.22
CA GLU A 246 -15.22 22.46 -2.40
C GLU A 246 -15.10 21.35 -3.46
N ALA A 247 -14.89 20.10 -3.04
CA ALA A 247 -14.88 18.95 -3.95
C ALA A 247 -16.26 18.72 -4.60
N MET A 248 -17.36 18.85 -3.85
CA MET A 248 -18.71 18.75 -4.41
C MET A 248 -18.96 19.79 -5.52
N ASP A 249 -18.51 21.02 -5.29
CA ASP A 249 -18.73 22.11 -6.25
C ASP A 249 -17.88 21.96 -7.51
N ALA A 250 -16.62 21.54 -7.36
CA ALA A 250 -15.64 21.50 -8.44
C ALA A 250 -15.57 20.17 -9.21
N LEU A 251 -15.98 19.04 -8.62
CA LEU A 251 -15.88 17.73 -9.27
C LEU A 251 -17.01 17.50 -10.30
N PRO A 252 -16.74 16.69 -11.36
CA PRO A 252 -17.77 16.29 -12.30
C PRO A 252 -18.90 15.50 -11.61
N PRO A 253 -20.12 15.43 -12.19
CA PRO A 253 -21.28 14.80 -11.56
C PRO A 253 -21.03 13.38 -11.02
N GLY A 254 -20.27 12.58 -11.79
CA GLY A 254 -19.91 11.21 -11.42
C GLY A 254 -18.91 11.07 -10.26
N LYS A 255 -18.29 12.15 -9.77
CA LYS A 255 -17.44 12.16 -8.56
C LYS A 255 -17.98 13.08 -7.46
N ARG A 256 -18.84 14.04 -7.81
CA ARG A 256 -19.57 14.88 -6.86
C ARG A 256 -20.37 14.06 -5.85
N TRP A 257 -20.99 12.95 -6.29
CA TRP A 257 -21.75 12.08 -5.39
C TRP A 257 -20.87 11.42 -4.33
N GLU A 258 -19.59 11.16 -4.62
CA GLU A 258 -18.65 10.58 -3.65
C GLU A 258 -18.38 11.59 -2.52
N ALA A 259 -18.11 12.85 -2.89
CA ALA A 259 -17.94 13.94 -1.94
C ALA A 259 -19.22 14.22 -1.11
N ALA A 260 -20.39 14.16 -1.74
CA ALA A 260 -21.67 14.29 -1.05
C ALA A 260 -21.91 13.14 -0.06
N ARG A 261 -21.64 11.89 -0.47
CA ARG A 261 -21.74 10.71 0.39
C ARG A 261 -20.77 10.81 1.57
N ALA A 262 -19.52 11.20 1.33
CA ALA A 262 -18.52 11.40 2.38
C ALA A 262 -18.95 12.48 3.39
N THR A 263 -19.56 13.57 2.91
CA THR A 263 -20.15 14.63 3.76
C THR A 263 -21.27 14.06 4.65
N THR A 264 -22.24 13.35 4.05
CA THR A 264 -23.33 12.72 4.80
C THR A 264 -22.83 11.73 5.84
N LEU A 265 -21.84 10.91 5.51
CA LEU A 265 -21.24 9.96 6.46
C LEU A 265 -20.60 10.68 7.65
N LEU A 266 -19.80 11.72 7.37
CA LEU A 266 -19.13 12.52 8.39
C LEU A 266 -20.14 13.21 9.32
N GLU A 267 -21.17 13.85 8.77
CA GLU A 267 -22.20 14.54 9.55
C GLU A 267 -23.10 13.57 10.32
N SER A 268 -23.50 12.44 9.71
CA SER A 268 -24.32 11.43 10.36
C SER A 268 -23.60 10.79 11.54
N ASP A 269 -22.32 10.51 11.38
CA ASP A 269 -21.52 9.94 12.46
C ASP A 269 -21.27 10.96 13.57
N TRP A 270 -21.02 12.23 13.25
CA TRP A 270 -20.96 13.28 14.27
C TRP A 270 -22.28 13.41 15.05
N ALA A 271 -23.42 13.43 14.37
CA ALA A 271 -24.74 13.56 15.00
C ALA A 271 -25.03 12.41 15.98
N LYS A 272 -24.66 11.16 15.64
CA LYS A 272 -24.80 10.01 16.54
C LYS A 272 -24.00 10.18 17.84
N HIS A 273 -22.84 10.81 17.76
CA HIS A 273 -21.96 11.01 18.93
C HIS A 273 -22.30 12.24 19.74
N ALA A 274 -22.71 13.34 19.10
CA ALA A 274 -23.23 14.51 19.81
C ALA A 274 -24.50 14.19 20.63
N ALA A 275 -25.22 13.12 20.26
CA ALA A 275 -26.38 12.61 20.98
C ALA A 275 -26.05 11.80 22.26
N PHE A 276 -24.77 11.48 22.52
CA PHE A 276 -24.32 10.95 23.81
C PHE A 276 -23.83 12.12 24.68
N PRO A 277 -24.67 12.67 25.58
CA PRO A 277 -24.19 13.67 26.52
C PRO A 277 -23.08 13.06 27.38
N ALA A 278 -22.09 13.89 27.73
CA ALA A 278 -21.11 13.54 28.75
C ALA A 278 -21.84 12.95 29.98
N PRO A 279 -21.28 11.91 30.64
CA PRO A 279 -21.86 11.43 31.89
C PRO A 279 -22.05 12.65 32.82
N PRO A 280 -23.20 12.76 33.50
CA PRO A 280 -23.44 13.88 34.39
C PRO A 280 -22.23 14.02 35.30
N ALA A 281 -21.66 15.22 35.37
CA ALA A 281 -20.56 15.53 36.26
C ALA A 281 -20.94 14.96 37.62
N ALA A 282 -20.09 14.07 38.16
CA ALA A 282 -20.35 13.41 39.44
C ALA A 282 -20.79 14.49 40.43
N ASP A 283 -22.01 14.33 40.95
CA ASP A 283 -22.64 15.26 41.90
C ASP A 283 -21.58 15.66 42.92
N GLN A 284 -21.22 16.95 42.93
CA GLN A 284 -20.41 17.49 44.00
C GLN A 284 -21.13 17.10 45.30
N PRO A 285 -20.46 16.42 46.24
CA PRO A 285 -21.11 16.06 47.49
C PRO A 285 -21.63 17.35 48.13
N PRO A 286 -22.85 17.33 48.68
CA PRO A 286 -23.46 18.53 49.22
C PRO A 286 -22.51 19.15 50.26
N GLU A 287 -22.18 20.42 50.08
CA GLU A 287 -21.45 21.19 51.09
C GLU A 287 -22.29 21.15 52.38
N ASP A 288 -21.75 20.49 53.40
CA ASP A 288 -22.31 20.47 54.75
C ASP A 288 -22.55 21.91 55.22
N ARG A 289 -23.81 22.23 55.52
CA ARG A 289 -24.23 23.44 56.23
C ARG A 289 -24.82 23.07 57.58
#